data_AF-A0A0F8YVF7-F1
#
_entry.id   AF-A0A0F8YVF7-F1
#
_cell.length_a   1.000
_cell.length_b   1.000
_cell.length_c   1.000
_cell.angle_alpha   90.00
_cell.angle_beta   90.00
_cell.angle_gamma   90.00
#
_symmetry.space_group_name_H-M   'P 1'
#
loop_
_entity.id
_entity.type
_entity.pdbx_description
1 polymer ?
#
loop_
_entity_poly.entity_id
_entity_poly.type
_entity_poly.pdbx_seq_one_letter_code
_entity_poly.pdbx_strand_id
1 'polypeptide(L)'
;YYIDGGIDTGLPQTNTYINRVVIDSSNSIESPSTTANIDRGITGWVTTGTGTYINRVVIDSSNSIESSSTTANIDRGIDTGWVTTGTGTSVVRSGSTNSWNNPSQIEVDDKSFADTYITTLGGYTDWLRAANFDFSSIPVGATLDGIEVRIKRYAYYSNEDYDDEVYLISNTAQVGDNKSKATPWRTTAGYYTYGGPTDTWNSGLTISDIKTINFGVELSALTVVPYSYLYVDSIQIKVYYTESGSSTTSAEEWVDTSKTTAQDDDSTYVSFNPSSTVDDSDWLRLTNFSLSIPSGATITGIEVQMDKQATQGSSIRDGSLYLRKTDRQVGNDKAETINYWDTVDDDAYDIYGGPTDLWGTTWTRSEINSVDFGIDLYVKYFGTVATDARIDHVIIKVYYDRTFNGRSWSSTGNAR
;
A
#
# COMPACT_ATOMS: atom_id res chain seq x y z
N TYR A 1 -30.59 56.58 -3.73
CA TYR A 1 -29.79 57.78 -3.45
C TYR A 1 -28.59 57.75 -4.38
N TYR A 2 -28.40 58.84 -5.11
CA TYR A 2 -27.31 59.08 -6.09
C TYR A 2 -25.92 58.97 -5.46
N ILE A 3 -24.90 58.63 -6.26
CA ILE A 3 -23.83 59.55 -6.72
C ILE A 3 -22.98 58.86 -7.80
N ASP A 4 -22.77 59.63 -8.88
CA ASP A 4 -21.87 59.44 -10.02
C ASP A 4 -20.49 60.06 -9.71
N GLY A 5 -19.42 59.60 -10.35
CA GLY A 5 -18.09 60.21 -10.24
C GLY A 5 -16.95 59.31 -10.69
N GLY A 6 -16.58 59.39 -11.97
CA GLY A 6 -15.46 58.66 -12.55
C GLY A 6 -14.07 59.18 -12.16
N ILE A 7 -13.04 58.43 -12.59
CA ILE A 7 -11.79 58.88 -13.24
C ILE A 7 -11.09 57.60 -13.75
N ASP A 8 -10.81 57.57 -15.04
CA ASP A 8 -9.86 56.66 -15.69
C ASP A 8 -8.47 57.28 -15.60
N THR A 9 -7.52 56.54 -15.03
CA THR A 9 -6.08 56.71 -15.29
C THR A 9 -5.37 55.34 -15.27
N GLY A 10 -5.16 54.76 -16.45
CA GLY A 10 -3.92 54.08 -16.89
C GLY A 10 -3.14 53.17 -15.91
N LEU A 11 -3.31 51.85 -16.12
CA LEU A 11 -2.41 50.67 -16.03
C LEU A 11 -1.08 50.72 -15.22
N PRO A 12 -0.55 49.61 -14.62
CA PRO A 12 -0.90 48.19 -14.87
C PRO A 12 -1.13 47.32 -13.61
N GLN A 13 -1.90 46.24 -13.83
CA GLN A 13 -2.00 45.00 -13.07
C GLN A 13 -1.40 44.93 -11.65
N THR A 14 -2.28 45.03 -10.65
CA THR A 14 -2.05 44.43 -9.33
C THR A 14 -3.20 43.46 -9.06
N ASN A 15 -2.88 42.16 -9.02
CA ASN A 15 -3.83 41.13 -8.59
C ASN A 15 -4.18 41.36 -7.12
N THR A 16 -5.31 42.03 -6.88
CA THR A 16 -5.97 42.05 -5.58
C THR A 16 -6.58 40.67 -5.35
N TYR A 17 -5.94 39.83 -4.54
CA TYR A 17 -6.54 38.55 -4.12
C TYR A 17 -7.67 38.84 -3.12
N ILE A 18 -8.90 38.58 -3.52
CA ILE A 18 -10.06 38.55 -2.63
C ILE A 18 -9.90 37.32 -1.74
N ASN A 19 -9.45 37.52 -0.50
CA ASN A 19 -9.52 36.51 0.54
C ASN A 19 -10.94 36.50 1.10
N ARG A 20 -11.63 35.36 0.95
CA ARG A 20 -12.95 34.99 1.49
C ARG A 20 -14.14 35.29 0.57
N VAL A 21 -14.65 34.23 -0.05
CA VAL A 21 -16.03 34.18 -0.55
C VAL A 21 -16.87 33.45 0.50
N VAL A 22 -17.85 34.14 1.07
CA VAL A 22 -18.92 33.52 1.86
C VAL A 22 -20.06 33.29 0.88
N ILE A 23 -20.43 32.03 0.64
CA ILE A 23 -21.62 31.71 -0.16
C ILE A 23 -22.79 31.52 0.80
N ASP A 24 -23.73 32.47 0.78
CA ASP A 24 -25.08 32.30 1.30
C ASP A 24 -25.92 31.52 0.28
N SER A 25 -26.80 30.67 0.79
CA SER A 25 -27.64 29.66 0.15
C SER A 25 -28.71 30.17 -0.83
N SER A 26 -28.49 31.27 -1.55
CA SER A 26 -29.43 31.71 -2.59
C SER A 26 -28.80 32.49 -3.74
N ASN A 27 -29.02 31.96 -4.95
CA ASN A 27 -29.00 32.59 -6.28
C ASN A 27 -27.81 32.28 -7.21
N SER A 28 -28.20 31.76 -8.38
CA SER A 28 -27.45 31.44 -9.59
C SER A 28 -26.73 32.65 -10.22
N ILE A 29 -25.56 32.41 -10.82
CA ILE A 29 -24.88 33.38 -11.70
C ILE A 29 -24.73 32.74 -13.10
N GLU A 30 -25.21 33.46 -14.12
CA GLU A 30 -25.03 33.15 -15.54
C GLU A 30 -23.55 33.28 -15.94
N SER A 31 -23.02 32.30 -16.69
CA SER A 31 -21.66 32.31 -17.22
C SER A 31 -21.60 33.03 -18.58
N PRO A 32 -20.68 33.99 -18.79
CA PRO A 32 -20.19 34.31 -20.11
C PRO A 32 -18.96 33.45 -20.43
N SER A 33 -19.06 32.76 -21.55
CA SER A 33 -18.03 31.95 -22.19
C SER A 33 -16.72 32.72 -22.42
N THR A 34 -15.70 32.49 -21.59
CA THR A 34 -14.30 32.61 -21.99
C THR A 34 -13.45 31.63 -21.17
N THR A 35 -12.85 30.65 -21.84
CA THR A 35 -11.82 29.76 -21.27
C THR A 35 -10.58 30.57 -20.92
N ALA A 36 -10.42 30.88 -19.63
CA ALA A 36 -9.15 31.32 -19.06
C ALA A 36 -8.52 30.12 -18.32
N ASN A 37 -7.34 29.70 -18.78
CA ASN A 37 -6.48 28.77 -18.04
C ASN A 37 -6.14 29.37 -16.67
N ILE A 38 -6.64 28.77 -15.59
CA ILE A 38 -6.11 29.01 -14.25
C ILE A 38 -5.22 27.82 -13.92
N ASP A 39 -3.91 28.01 -14.12
CA ASP A 39 -2.90 27.22 -13.45
C ASP A 39 -2.64 27.83 -12.05
N ARG A 40 -2.28 26.95 -11.11
CA ARG A 40 -1.64 27.20 -9.80
C ARG A 40 -2.55 27.42 -8.58
N GLY A 41 -2.71 26.33 -7.83
CA GLY A 41 -2.27 26.24 -6.44
C GLY A 41 -2.87 27.25 -5.45
N ILE A 42 -4.04 26.91 -4.91
CA ILE A 42 -4.51 27.45 -3.62
C ILE A 42 -4.78 26.25 -2.70
N THR A 43 -3.90 26.05 -1.72
CA THR A 43 -4.11 25.18 -0.56
C THR A 43 -4.93 25.95 0.48
N GLY A 44 -6.19 25.56 0.66
CA GLY A 44 -7.00 25.95 1.81
C GLY A 44 -7.22 24.74 2.71
N TRP A 45 -6.79 24.82 3.97
CA TRP A 45 -7.08 23.79 4.97
C TRP A 45 -8.55 23.91 5.39
N VAL A 46 -9.35 22.87 5.13
CA VAL A 46 -10.65 22.71 5.76
C VAL A 46 -10.46 21.79 6.96
N THR A 47 -10.47 22.35 8.17
CA THR A 47 -10.55 21.56 9.39
C THR A 47 -12.02 21.21 9.65
N THR A 48 -12.43 19.98 9.35
CA THR A 48 -13.59 19.37 9.99
C THR A 48 -13.07 18.62 11.22
N GLY A 49 -13.56 19.02 12.40
CA GLY A 49 -13.30 18.28 13.63
C GLY A 49 -13.73 16.83 13.46
N THR A 50 -12.92 15.91 13.99
CA THR A 50 -13.01 14.44 13.91
C THR A 50 -12.62 13.82 12.56
N GLY A 51 -11.33 13.52 12.42
CA GLY A 51 -10.90 12.14 12.09
C GLY A 51 -11.02 11.59 10.67
N THR A 52 -11.28 12.38 9.62
CA THR A 52 -11.26 11.86 8.24
C THR A 52 -10.53 12.82 7.30
N TYR A 53 -9.42 12.36 6.69
CA TYR A 53 -8.73 13.09 5.62
C TYR A 53 -9.44 12.82 4.30
N ILE A 54 -10.23 13.78 3.80
CA ILE A 54 -10.76 13.73 2.44
C ILE A 54 -9.79 14.48 1.53
N ASN A 55 -9.09 13.76 0.66
CA ASN A 55 -8.18 14.36 -0.29
C ASN A 55 -8.99 14.90 -1.50
N ARG A 56 -9.29 16.20 -1.47
CA ARG A 56 -9.77 17.04 -2.58
C ARG A 56 -11.18 16.76 -3.14
N VAL A 57 -12.11 17.68 -2.88
CA VAL A 57 -13.36 17.83 -3.64
C VAL A 57 -13.08 18.70 -4.88
N VAL A 58 -13.37 18.21 -6.08
CA VAL A 58 -13.44 19.03 -7.30
C VAL A 58 -14.90 19.44 -7.48
N ILE A 59 -15.22 20.72 -7.27
CA ILE A 59 -16.54 21.27 -7.58
C ILE A 59 -16.49 21.74 -9.04
N ASP A 60 -17.18 21.01 -9.91
CA ASP A 60 -17.55 21.44 -11.25
C ASP A 60 -18.55 22.61 -11.15
N SER A 61 -18.42 23.61 -12.03
CA SER A 61 -19.28 24.80 -12.13
C SER A 61 -20.77 24.54 -12.44
N SER A 62 -21.20 23.30 -12.58
CA SER A 62 -22.59 22.88 -12.61
C SER A 62 -23.01 22.46 -11.21
N ASN A 63 -23.97 23.17 -10.64
CA ASN A 63 -24.46 22.98 -9.26
C ASN A 63 -25.29 21.68 -9.09
N SER A 64 -24.88 20.60 -9.73
CA SER A 64 -25.44 19.25 -9.66
C SER A 64 -24.35 18.29 -9.22
N ILE A 65 -24.56 17.62 -8.08
CA ILE A 65 -23.74 16.47 -7.66
C ILE A 65 -24.12 15.30 -8.59
N GLU A 66 -23.57 15.30 -9.79
CA GLU A 66 -23.49 14.11 -10.63
C GLU A 66 -22.02 13.96 -11.01
N SER A 67 -21.29 13.11 -10.29
CA SER A 67 -19.91 12.79 -10.60
C SER A 67 -19.86 11.92 -11.86
N SER A 68 -20.00 12.57 -13.01
CA SER A 68 -19.70 11.98 -14.31
C SER A 68 -18.18 11.80 -14.43
N SER A 69 -17.79 10.56 -14.66
CA SER A 69 -16.43 10.11 -14.92
C SER A 69 -15.81 10.85 -16.10
N THR A 70 -14.72 11.60 -15.89
CA THR A 70 -13.59 11.74 -16.83
C THR A 70 -12.49 12.60 -16.21
N THR A 71 -11.73 12.01 -15.30
CA THR A 71 -10.26 12.14 -15.35
C THR A 71 -9.74 10.77 -14.94
N ALA A 72 -8.80 10.22 -15.72
CA ALA A 72 -7.96 9.15 -15.22
C ALA A 72 -7.35 9.69 -13.92
N ASN A 73 -7.86 9.21 -12.79
CA ASN A 73 -7.22 9.41 -11.51
C ASN A 73 -5.93 8.59 -11.64
N ILE A 74 -4.86 9.23 -12.11
CA ILE A 74 -3.51 8.72 -11.89
C ILE A 74 -3.44 8.63 -10.38
N ASP A 75 -3.63 7.42 -9.86
CA ASP A 75 -3.53 7.11 -8.45
C ASP A 75 -2.19 7.68 -8.00
N ARG A 76 -2.22 8.79 -7.26
CA ARG A 76 -0.99 9.41 -6.78
C ARG A 76 -0.58 8.53 -5.62
N GLY A 77 0.38 7.64 -5.86
CA GLY A 77 0.87 6.64 -4.90
C GLY A 77 0.89 7.13 -3.47
N ILE A 78 0.46 6.26 -2.56
CA ILE A 78 0.41 6.49 -1.11
C ILE A 78 1.84 6.70 -0.60
N ASP A 79 2.04 7.54 0.41
CA ASP A 79 3.35 7.80 0.97
C ASP A 79 3.41 7.66 2.50
N THR A 80 4.58 7.29 3.00
CA THR A 80 4.83 7.06 4.43
C THR A 80 4.83 8.33 5.29
N GLY A 81 4.71 9.51 4.68
CA GLY A 81 5.22 10.73 5.28
C GLY A 81 6.74 10.68 5.48
N TRP A 82 7.28 11.69 6.16
CA TRP A 82 8.73 11.74 6.46
C TRP A 82 9.06 10.86 7.66
N VAL A 83 9.82 9.79 7.41
CA VAL A 83 10.38 8.89 8.43
C VAL A 83 11.80 9.34 8.75
N THR A 84 12.09 9.49 10.04
CA THR A 84 13.42 9.91 10.54
C THR A 84 14.40 8.75 10.61
N THR A 85 15.68 9.08 10.54
CA THR A 85 16.78 8.12 10.72
C THR A 85 16.70 7.46 12.10
N GLY A 86 16.78 6.14 12.19
CA GLY A 86 16.85 5.45 13.47
C GLY A 86 18.28 5.22 13.97
N THR A 87 19.28 5.23 13.09
CA THR A 87 20.70 5.13 13.50
C THR A 87 21.61 5.89 12.54
N GLY A 88 22.38 6.84 13.09
CA GLY A 88 23.43 7.57 12.37
C GLY A 88 24.83 7.05 12.65
N THR A 89 25.62 6.75 11.61
CA THR A 89 27.02 6.27 11.75
C THR A 89 27.98 6.94 10.77
N SER A 90 29.25 7.05 11.14
CA SER A 90 30.34 7.41 10.23
C SER A 90 31.01 6.13 9.73
N VAL A 91 31.02 5.90 8.41
CA VAL A 91 31.58 4.70 7.79
C VAL A 91 32.73 5.07 6.86
N VAL A 92 33.88 4.43 7.08
CA VAL A 92 35.11 4.73 6.34
C VAL A 92 34.90 4.60 4.85
N ARG A 93 35.21 5.67 4.11
CA ARG A 93 35.22 5.68 2.65
C ARG A 93 36.65 5.64 2.15
N SER A 94 36.93 4.79 1.17
CA SER A 94 38.28 4.69 0.61
C SER A 94 38.74 6.03 0.04
N GLY A 95 39.85 6.56 0.56
CA GLY A 95 40.46 7.80 0.11
C GLY A 95 39.89 9.09 0.72
N SER A 96 38.89 8.99 1.62
CA SER A 96 38.37 10.14 2.36
C SER A 96 39.45 10.78 3.22
N THR A 97 39.28 12.07 3.51
CA THR A 97 40.20 12.83 4.36
C THR A 97 39.69 13.00 5.79
N ASN A 98 38.39 12.80 6.02
CA ASN A 98 37.72 13.20 7.25
C ASN A 98 36.53 12.32 7.61
N SER A 99 36.41 11.94 8.88
CA SER A 99 35.23 11.27 9.43
C SER A 99 34.15 12.28 9.87
N TRP A 100 32.92 11.79 10.11
CA TRP A 100 31.87 12.55 10.75
C TRP A 100 31.93 12.38 12.28
N ASN A 101 31.88 13.50 12.99
CA ASN A 101 31.69 13.54 14.44
C ASN A 101 30.20 13.48 14.76
N ASN A 102 29.86 12.87 15.90
CA ASN A 102 28.49 12.82 16.43
C ASN A 102 27.43 12.37 15.40
N PRO A 103 27.65 11.28 14.65
CA PRO A 103 26.75 10.92 13.54
C PRO A 103 25.32 10.60 13.99
N SER A 104 25.10 10.24 15.25
CA SER A 104 23.76 10.03 15.82
C SER A 104 22.92 11.31 15.89
N GLN A 105 23.52 12.49 15.73
CA GLN A 105 22.77 13.76 15.75
C GLN A 105 21.87 13.94 14.52
N ILE A 106 21.97 13.09 13.50
CA ILE A 106 21.06 13.11 12.34
C ILE A 106 19.70 12.43 12.61
N GLU A 107 19.55 11.78 13.77
CA GLU A 107 18.37 10.98 14.14
C GLU A 107 17.15 11.86 14.49
N VAL A 108 17.39 13.12 14.90
CA VAL A 108 16.34 14.04 15.33
C VAL A 108 16.64 15.44 14.79
N ASP A 109 15.62 16.13 14.25
CA ASP A 109 15.75 17.55 13.89
C ASP A 109 15.62 18.41 15.15
N ASP A 110 16.74 18.67 15.83
CA ASP A 110 16.79 19.39 17.10
C ASP A 110 17.84 20.52 17.16
N LYS A 111 18.53 20.79 16.05
CA LYS A 111 19.66 21.74 15.93
C LYS A 111 20.92 21.29 16.65
N SER A 112 21.03 20.01 16.96
CA SER A 112 22.31 19.34 17.18
C SER A 112 22.79 18.81 15.82
N PHE A 113 24.10 18.72 15.63
CA PHE A 113 24.63 18.41 14.29
C PHE A 113 25.66 17.29 14.35
N ALA A 114 25.60 16.41 13.36
CA ALA A 114 26.76 15.67 12.91
C ALA A 114 27.64 16.65 12.15
N ASP A 115 28.92 16.71 12.50
CA ASP A 115 29.84 17.72 11.99
C ASP A 115 31.13 17.11 11.46
N THR A 116 31.78 17.83 10.55
CA THR A 116 33.15 17.51 10.14
C THR A 116 33.93 18.79 9.83
N TYR A 117 35.26 18.71 9.94
CA TYR A 117 36.19 19.81 9.66
C TYR A 117 37.24 19.38 8.65
N ILE A 118 37.01 19.70 7.37
CA ILE A 118 37.88 19.29 6.27
C ILE A 118 39.03 20.29 6.13
N THR A 119 40.27 19.82 6.28
CA THR A 119 41.48 20.67 6.24
C THR A 119 42.19 20.66 4.88
N THR A 120 41.80 19.76 3.99
CA THR A 120 42.47 19.50 2.71
C THR A 120 41.65 20.05 1.55
N LEU A 121 42.30 20.78 0.64
CA LEU A 121 41.70 21.23 -0.61
C LEU A 121 41.23 20.04 -1.45
N GLY A 122 39.94 20.00 -1.83
CA GLY A 122 39.37 18.86 -2.57
C GLY A 122 39.13 17.63 -1.68
N GLY A 123 39.18 17.78 -0.35
CA GLY A 123 38.91 16.70 0.58
C GLY A 123 37.43 16.33 0.62
N TYR A 124 37.16 15.05 0.81
CA TYR A 124 35.81 14.52 0.96
C TYR A 124 35.71 13.63 2.20
N THR A 125 34.48 13.49 2.70
CA THR A 125 34.23 12.79 3.96
C THR A 125 34.12 11.28 3.80
N ASP A 126 34.23 10.59 4.93
CA ASP A 126 33.58 9.31 5.14
C ASP A 126 32.07 9.40 4.85
N TRP A 127 31.44 8.24 4.72
CA TRP A 127 30.00 8.15 4.59
C TRP A 127 29.34 8.50 5.93
N LEU A 128 28.48 9.52 5.92
CA LEU A 128 27.45 9.68 6.94
C LEU A 128 26.28 8.78 6.54
N ARG A 129 26.18 7.64 7.22
CA ARG A 129 25.15 6.64 6.97
C ARG A 129 23.99 6.84 7.93
N ALA A 130 22.83 7.10 7.36
CA ALA A 130 21.53 7.00 8.01
C ALA A 130 20.92 5.63 7.68
N ALA A 131 20.55 4.85 8.69
CA ALA A 131 19.92 3.54 8.54
C ALA A 131 18.83 3.33 9.61
N ASN A 132 18.29 2.10 9.67
CA ASN A 132 17.30 1.69 10.67
C ASN A 132 16.04 2.58 10.64
N PHE A 133 15.51 2.82 9.44
CA PHE A 133 14.25 3.54 9.27
C PHE A 133 13.07 2.61 9.57
N ASP A 134 12.05 3.13 10.27
CA ASP A 134 10.83 2.37 10.54
C ASP A 134 9.81 2.54 9.40
N PHE A 135 9.79 1.56 8.50
CA PHE A 135 8.79 1.44 7.44
C PHE A 135 7.81 0.28 7.69
N SER A 136 7.57 -0.09 8.95
CA SER A 136 6.66 -1.19 9.28
C SER A 136 5.23 -0.93 8.82
N SER A 137 4.85 0.34 8.64
CA SER A 137 3.53 0.79 8.19
C SER A 137 3.22 0.47 6.73
N ILE A 138 4.22 0.24 5.88
CA ILE A 138 4.00 -0.13 4.47
C ILE A 138 3.43 -1.56 4.42
N PRO A 139 2.25 -1.79 3.83
CA PRO A 139 1.64 -3.11 3.71
C PRO A 139 2.54 -4.12 2.99
N VAL A 140 2.40 -5.39 3.34
CA VAL A 140 3.07 -6.49 2.63
C VAL A 140 2.51 -6.58 1.20
N GLY A 141 3.37 -6.80 0.22
CA GLY A 141 3.00 -6.91 -1.19
C GLY A 141 3.04 -5.59 -1.98
N ALA A 142 3.07 -4.45 -1.28
CA ALA A 142 3.13 -3.13 -1.93
C ALA A 142 4.27 -3.03 -2.96
N THR A 143 4.03 -2.26 -4.02
CA THR A 143 5.02 -1.96 -5.07
C THR A 143 5.67 -0.62 -4.78
N LEU A 144 7.00 -0.55 -4.94
CA LEU A 144 7.76 0.68 -4.78
C LEU A 144 7.58 1.59 -6.00
N ASP A 145 7.07 2.80 -5.79
CA ASP A 145 6.90 3.80 -6.85
C ASP A 145 8.04 4.83 -6.86
N GLY A 146 8.53 5.20 -5.67
CA GLY A 146 9.56 6.23 -5.54
C GLY A 146 10.12 6.38 -4.14
N ILE A 147 11.31 6.96 -4.06
CA ILE A 147 12.04 7.25 -2.82
C ILE A 147 12.43 8.71 -2.84
N GLU A 148 11.98 9.46 -1.84
CA GLU A 148 12.33 10.86 -1.64
C GLU A 148 13.10 11.01 -0.33
N VAL A 149 14.31 11.55 -0.42
CA VAL A 149 15.20 11.78 0.71
C VAL A 149 15.30 13.27 0.94
N ARG A 150 15.28 13.72 2.19
CA ARG A 150 15.68 15.08 2.55
C ARG A 150 16.78 15.09 3.60
N ILE A 151 17.78 15.95 3.36
CA ILE A 151 18.92 16.15 4.26
C ILE A 151 18.93 17.61 4.68
N LYS A 152 18.85 17.86 5.98
CA LYS A 152 18.99 19.19 6.57
C LYS A 152 20.47 19.44 6.84
N ARG A 153 21.07 20.30 6.02
CA ARG A 153 22.52 20.52 6.00
C ARG A 153 22.88 21.98 5.82
N TYR A 154 24.07 22.36 6.27
CA TYR A 154 24.68 23.66 5.98
C TYR A 154 26.19 23.60 6.17
N ALA A 155 26.89 24.52 5.53
CA ALA A 155 28.32 24.70 5.69
C ALA A 155 28.61 26.04 6.34
N TYR A 156 29.77 26.18 6.96
CA TYR A 156 30.17 27.43 7.59
C TYR A 156 30.48 28.52 6.55
N TYR A 157 31.09 28.15 5.42
CA TYR A 157 31.38 29.04 4.31
C TYR A 157 30.39 28.79 3.15
N SER A 158 29.94 29.86 2.48
CA SER A 158 29.04 29.73 1.34
C SER A 158 29.79 29.38 0.06
N ASN A 159 29.20 28.57 -0.81
CA ASN A 159 29.62 28.34 -2.20
C ASN A 159 30.86 27.48 -2.42
N GLU A 160 31.36 26.79 -1.40
CA GLU A 160 32.64 26.06 -1.47
C GLU A 160 32.52 24.59 -1.03
N ASP A 161 31.34 24.18 -0.58
CA ASP A 161 31.06 22.84 -0.05
C ASP A 161 29.87 22.23 -0.78
N TYR A 162 29.95 20.95 -1.12
CA TYR A 162 29.04 20.25 -2.02
C TYR A 162 28.69 18.87 -1.49
N ASP A 163 27.62 18.28 -2.03
CA ASP A 163 27.54 16.82 -1.98
C ASP A 163 28.68 16.29 -2.83
N ASP A 164 29.47 15.37 -2.30
CA ASP A 164 30.33 14.55 -3.14
C ASP A 164 29.49 13.46 -3.79
N GLU A 165 28.87 12.62 -2.96
CA GLU A 165 28.04 11.50 -3.38
C GLU A 165 26.87 11.31 -2.41
N VAL A 166 25.70 10.97 -2.95
CA VAL A 166 24.51 10.59 -2.19
C VAL A 166 23.93 9.33 -2.79
N TYR A 167 23.98 8.22 -2.06
CA TYR A 167 23.49 6.91 -2.50
C TYR A 167 22.46 6.35 -1.54
N LEU A 168 21.57 5.50 -2.06
CA LEU A 168 20.84 4.56 -1.21
C LEU A 168 21.80 3.44 -0.79
N ILE A 169 21.56 2.87 0.38
CA ILE A 169 22.22 1.64 0.83
C ILE A 169 21.16 0.58 1.12
N SER A 170 21.45 -0.65 0.72
CA SER A 170 20.68 -1.83 1.12
C SER A 170 21.64 -2.92 1.55
N ASN A 171 21.35 -3.56 2.69
CA ASN A 171 22.22 -4.53 3.34
C ASN A 171 23.64 -3.96 3.62
N THR A 172 24.61 -4.25 2.77
CA THR A 172 26.00 -3.81 2.95
C THR A 172 26.57 -3.09 1.73
N ALA A 173 25.75 -2.78 0.73
CA ALA A 173 26.20 -2.18 -0.52
C ALA A 173 25.35 -0.98 -0.91
N GLN A 174 26.02 0.03 -1.48
CA GLN A 174 25.35 1.14 -2.15
C GLN A 174 24.59 0.63 -3.38
N VAL A 175 23.40 1.16 -3.61
CA VAL A 175 22.50 0.77 -4.68
C VAL A 175 21.91 2.01 -5.36
N GLY A 176 21.54 1.85 -6.63
CA GLY A 176 20.96 2.92 -7.44
C GLY A 176 21.94 4.02 -7.86
N ASP A 177 21.36 5.09 -8.39
CA ASP A 177 22.07 6.26 -8.90
C ASP A 177 22.57 7.17 -7.78
N ASN A 178 23.72 7.80 -8.02
CA ASN A 178 24.18 8.92 -7.21
C ASN A 178 23.25 10.13 -7.42
N LYS A 179 22.65 10.65 -6.35
CA LYS A 179 21.80 11.85 -6.38
C LYS A 179 22.48 13.12 -5.88
N SER A 180 23.81 13.13 -5.71
CA SER A 180 24.58 14.32 -5.31
C SER A 180 24.20 15.56 -6.12
N LYS A 181 24.07 16.71 -5.46
CA LYS A 181 23.82 17.99 -6.13
C LYS A 181 25.10 18.80 -6.25
N ALA A 182 25.31 19.37 -7.42
CA ALA A 182 26.34 20.38 -7.65
C ALA A 182 26.00 21.76 -7.04
N THR A 183 24.84 21.90 -6.42
CA THR A 183 24.47 23.12 -5.69
C THR A 183 25.25 23.15 -4.37
N PRO A 184 25.95 24.25 -4.06
CA PRO A 184 26.70 24.32 -2.83
C PRO A 184 25.80 24.37 -1.59
N TRP A 185 26.35 23.94 -0.46
CA TRP A 185 25.72 24.01 0.84
C TRP A 185 25.55 25.49 1.22
N ARG A 186 24.37 25.82 1.75
CA ARG A 186 24.08 27.17 2.28
C ARG A 186 24.76 27.38 3.63
N THR A 187 24.86 28.63 4.05
CA THR A 187 25.32 29.03 5.39
C THR A 187 24.23 28.97 6.47
N THR A 188 23.04 28.54 6.10
CA THR A 188 21.90 28.38 6.99
C THR A 188 21.33 26.98 6.84
N ALA A 189 21.10 26.29 7.96
CA ALA A 189 20.48 24.96 7.97
C ALA A 189 19.17 24.95 7.19
N GLY A 190 19.06 24.04 6.23
CA GLY A 190 17.88 23.87 5.40
C GLY A 190 17.82 22.50 4.76
N TYR A 191 16.61 22.05 4.44
CA TYR A 191 16.38 20.77 3.78
C TYR A 191 16.70 20.86 2.28
N TYR A 192 17.43 19.86 1.81
CA TYR A 192 17.66 19.58 0.39
C TYR A 192 17.07 18.22 0.05
N THR A 193 16.28 18.17 -1.02
CA THR A 193 15.52 16.98 -1.42
C THR A 193 16.16 16.26 -2.61
N TYR A 194 16.20 14.94 -2.55
CA TYR A 194 16.74 14.03 -3.55
C TYR A 194 15.70 12.96 -3.89
N GLY A 195 15.60 12.58 -5.15
CA GLY A 195 14.53 11.70 -5.61
C GLY A 195 13.17 12.38 -5.64
N GLY A 196 12.11 11.58 -5.50
CA GLY A 196 10.74 12.05 -5.58
C GLY A 196 9.71 10.93 -5.74
N PRO A 197 8.44 11.28 -5.97
CA PRO A 197 7.31 10.34 -5.99
C PRO A 197 7.41 9.17 -6.98
N THR A 198 8.16 9.35 -8.07
CA THR A 198 8.31 8.36 -9.15
C THR A 198 9.76 7.97 -9.38
N ASP A 199 10.66 8.37 -8.47
CA ASP A 199 12.10 8.16 -8.63
C ASP A 199 12.54 7.06 -7.65
N THR A 200 12.71 5.84 -8.16
CA THR A 200 13.22 4.69 -7.39
C THR A 200 14.74 4.70 -7.25
N TRP A 201 15.39 5.78 -7.71
CA TRP A 201 16.85 5.92 -7.84
C TRP A 201 17.47 4.86 -8.74
N ASN A 202 16.69 4.22 -9.62
CA ASN A 202 17.13 3.06 -10.42
C ASN A 202 17.80 1.97 -9.56
N SER A 203 17.36 1.83 -8.31
CA SER A 203 18.02 0.99 -7.31
C SER A 203 17.72 -0.50 -7.44
N GLY A 204 16.62 -0.85 -8.12
CA GLY A 204 16.14 -2.23 -8.21
C GLY A 204 15.60 -2.80 -6.88
N LEU A 205 15.39 -1.95 -5.88
CA LEU A 205 14.87 -2.36 -4.57
C LEU A 205 13.39 -2.72 -4.62
N THR A 206 13.01 -3.71 -3.81
CA THR A 206 11.62 -4.05 -3.49
C THR A 206 11.22 -3.46 -2.14
N ILE A 207 9.92 -3.39 -1.84
CA ILE A 207 9.45 -2.96 -0.50
C ILE A 207 10.03 -3.84 0.61
N SER A 208 10.23 -5.15 0.36
CA SER A 208 10.88 -6.04 1.33
C SER A 208 12.31 -5.59 1.66
N ASP A 209 13.07 -5.07 0.68
CA ASP A 209 14.42 -4.55 0.91
C ASP A 209 14.38 -3.26 1.74
N ILE A 210 13.43 -2.36 1.44
CA ILE A 210 13.22 -1.08 2.13
C ILE A 210 12.93 -1.28 3.63
N LYS A 211 12.21 -2.36 3.99
CA LYS A 211 11.84 -2.66 5.38
C LYS A 211 12.99 -3.28 6.20
N THR A 212 14.17 -3.49 5.61
CA THR A 212 15.31 -4.05 6.34
C THR A 212 16.02 -2.99 7.20
N ILE A 213 16.58 -3.41 8.33
CA ILE A 213 17.33 -2.55 9.26
C ILE A 213 18.50 -1.80 8.61
N ASN A 214 19.04 -2.37 7.53
CA ASN A 214 20.21 -1.86 6.83
C ASN A 214 19.86 -0.98 5.62
N PHE A 215 18.57 -0.84 5.29
CA PHE A 215 18.15 0.12 4.29
C PHE A 215 18.37 1.55 4.81
N GLY A 216 18.82 2.44 3.92
CA GLY A 216 19.00 3.84 4.26
C GLY A 216 19.69 4.66 3.19
N VAL A 217 20.38 5.71 3.62
CA VAL A 217 21.04 6.70 2.76
C VAL A 217 22.46 6.94 3.27
N GLU A 218 23.40 7.09 2.34
CA GLU A 218 24.76 7.55 2.62
C GLU A 218 25.03 8.89 1.95
N LEU A 219 25.61 9.81 2.70
CA LEU A 219 26.12 11.09 2.23
C LEU A 219 27.64 11.15 2.41
N SER A 220 28.36 11.50 1.35
CA SER A 220 29.70 12.06 1.45
C SER A 220 29.65 13.52 1.02
N ALA A 221 30.34 14.38 1.75
CA ALA A 221 30.46 15.79 1.41
C ALA A 221 31.86 16.10 0.86
N LEU A 222 31.95 17.09 -0.02
CA LEU A 222 33.17 17.56 -0.67
C LEU A 222 33.37 19.04 -0.35
N THR A 223 34.61 19.44 -0.10
CA THR A 223 34.99 20.86 -0.08
C THR A 223 35.98 21.17 -1.19
N VAL A 224 35.86 22.35 -1.81
CA VAL A 224 36.84 22.88 -2.77
C VAL A 224 37.74 23.96 -2.16
N VAL A 225 37.76 24.06 -0.83
CA VAL A 225 38.67 24.92 -0.05
C VAL A 225 39.25 24.16 1.15
N PRO A 226 40.40 24.56 1.70
CA PRO A 226 40.86 24.02 2.97
C PRO A 226 40.10 24.67 4.14
N TYR A 227 40.02 23.94 5.26
CA TYR A 227 39.52 24.43 6.56
C TYR A 227 38.03 24.77 6.60
N SER A 228 37.17 23.93 6.00
CA SER A 228 35.71 24.11 6.03
C SER A 228 35.01 23.23 7.06
N TYR A 229 33.98 23.77 7.71
CA TYR A 229 33.06 23.03 8.57
C TYR A 229 31.76 22.73 7.84
N LEU A 230 31.33 21.47 7.90
CA LEU A 230 30.06 21.00 7.34
C LEU A 230 29.22 20.36 8.44
N TYR A 231 27.91 20.58 8.39
CA TYR A 231 26.97 20.19 9.42
C TYR A 231 25.72 19.55 8.82
N VAL A 232 25.25 18.47 9.45
CA VAL A 232 24.01 17.75 9.11
C VAL A 232 23.19 17.57 10.39
N ASP A 233 21.93 18.03 10.35
CA ASP A 233 20.99 18.04 11.48
C ASP A 233 20.02 16.86 11.41
N SER A 234 19.53 16.52 10.22
CA SER A 234 18.57 15.44 10.08
C SER A 234 18.57 14.85 8.68
N ILE A 235 18.48 13.52 8.61
CA ILE A 235 18.22 12.78 7.37
C ILE A 235 16.88 12.07 7.53
N GLN A 236 16.02 12.24 6.53
CA GLN A 236 14.68 11.68 6.53
C GLN A 236 14.34 11.13 5.15
N ILE A 237 13.54 10.06 5.14
CA ILE A 237 13.12 9.38 3.92
C ILE A 237 11.59 9.32 3.90
N LYS A 238 11.03 9.51 2.72
CA LYS A 238 9.64 9.23 2.41
C LYS A 238 9.61 8.21 1.27
N VAL A 239 8.84 7.16 1.45
CA VAL A 239 8.65 6.11 0.46
C VAL A 239 7.27 6.27 -0.15
N TYR A 240 7.21 6.27 -1.48
CA TYR A 240 6.00 6.25 -2.27
C TYR A 240 5.76 4.82 -2.74
N TYR A 241 4.55 4.33 -2.52
CA TYR A 241 4.19 2.97 -2.83
C TYR A 241 2.74 2.88 -3.30
N THR A 242 2.49 1.88 -4.12
CA THR A 242 1.15 1.43 -4.48
C THR A 242 0.89 0.19 -3.65
N GLU A 243 -0.16 0.22 -2.84
CA GLU A 243 -0.62 -0.96 -2.11
C GLU A 243 -0.98 -2.08 -3.10
N SER A 244 -0.80 -3.34 -2.71
CA SER A 244 -1.43 -4.42 -3.45
C SER A 244 -2.94 -4.23 -3.34
N GLY A 245 -3.55 -3.65 -4.39
CA GLY A 245 -5.00 -3.46 -4.48
C GLY A 245 -5.45 -2.02 -4.79
N SER A 246 -5.14 -1.51 -5.99
CA SER A 246 -5.99 -0.52 -6.68
C SER A 246 -5.72 -0.51 -8.20
N SER A 247 -6.64 -1.14 -8.95
CA SER A 247 -6.90 -1.06 -10.42
C SER A 247 -5.87 -1.73 -11.37
N THR A 248 -6.19 -2.75 -12.20
CA THR A 248 -7.41 -3.10 -12.93
C THR A 248 -7.74 -4.61 -12.81
N THR A 249 -8.18 -5.07 -11.65
CA THR A 249 -8.65 -6.46 -11.53
C THR A 249 -10.07 -6.55 -12.10
N SER A 250 -10.35 -7.60 -12.89
CA SER A 250 -11.72 -7.93 -13.30
C SER A 250 -12.58 -8.45 -12.13
N ALA A 251 -12.06 -8.36 -10.90
CA ALA A 251 -12.58 -9.01 -9.71
C ALA A 251 -12.04 -8.34 -8.43
N GLU A 252 -12.81 -8.30 -7.33
CA GLU A 252 -12.43 -7.74 -6.03
C GLU A 252 -11.57 -8.74 -5.22
N GLU A 253 -10.49 -8.30 -4.57
CA GLU A 253 -9.51 -9.18 -3.91
C GLU A 253 -9.95 -9.61 -2.50
N TRP A 254 -9.68 -10.87 -2.14
CA TRP A 254 -9.88 -11.38 -0.78
C TRP A 254 -8.74 -10.98 0.15
N VAL A 255 -9.11 -10.51 1.34
CA VAL A 255 -8.20 -10.08 2.40
C VAL A 255 -8.19 -11.12 3.53
N ASP A 256 -7.07 -11.21 4.24
CA ASP A 256 -6.91 -12.09 5.41
C ASP A 256 -7.22 -13.58 5.13
N THR A 257 -6.80 -14.08 3.96
CA THR A 257 -7.14 -15.43 3.47
C THR A 257 -6.70 -16.60 4.37
N SER A 258 -5.78 -16.36 5.32
CA SER A 258 -5.35 -17.35 6.32
C SER A 258 -6.31 -17.52 7.50
N LYS A 259 -7.43 -16.78 7.53
CA LYS A 259 -8.35 -16.73 8.66
C LYS A 259 -9.39 -17.83 8.72
N THR A 260 -9.56 -18.57 7.62
CA THR A 260 -10.57 -19.64 7.46
C THR A 260 -10.36 -20.92 8.28
N THR A 261 -9.56 -20.90 9.34
CA THR A 261 -8.95 -22.10 9.97
C THR A 261 -9.56 -22.50 11.30
N ALA A 262 -10.30 -21.59 11.91
CA ALA A 262 -10.98 -21.77 13.18
C ALA A 262 -12.34 -21.07 13.12
N GLN A 263 -13.24 -21.52 13.99
CA GLN A 263 -14.45 -20.76 14.29
C GLN A 263 -14.13 -19.82 15.45
N ASP A 264 -13.84 -18.57 15.15
CA ASP A 264 -13.37 -17.59 16.14
C ASP A 264 -13.77 -16.13 15.84
N ASP A 265 -14.71 -15.92 14.93
CA ASP A 265 -15.22 -14.61 14.49
C ASP A 265 -14.14 -13.69 13.88
N ASP A 266 -12.99 -14.28 13.50
CA ASP A 266 -11.88 -13.61 12.83
C ASP A 266 -11.82 -14.12 11.40
N SER A 267 -12.58 -13.47 10.51
CA SER A 267 -12.91 -14.00 9.18
C SER A 267 -12.03 -13.47 8.04
N THR A 268 -11.87 -14.27 6.97
CA THR A 268 -11.44 -13.73 5.67
C THR A 268 -12.60 -12.98 5.04
N TYR A 269 -12.32 -11.93 4.26
CA TYR A 269 -13.39 -11.15 3.64
C TYR A 269 -13.00 -10.55 2.29
N VAL A 270 -14.02 -10.19 1.50
CA VAL A 270 -13.90 -9.33 0.32
C VAL A 270 -14.98 -8.26 0.39
N SER A 271 -14.61 -7.01 0.11
CA SER A 271 -15.51 -5.86 0.18
C SER A 271 -15.96 -5.41 -1.20
N PHE A 272 -17.27 -5.26 -1.38
CA PHE A 272 -17.88 -4.71 -2.59
C PHE A 272 -18.44 -3.33 -2.32
N ASN A 273 -18.23 -2.41 -3.26
CA ASN A 273 -18.80 -1.08 -3.22
C ASN A 273 -19.73 -0.88 -4.43
N PRO A 274 -20.98 -0.38 -4.26
CA PRO A 274 -21.86 -0.09 -5.38
C PRO A 274 -21.32 0.95 -6.38
N SER A 275 -20.26 1.70 -6.04
CA SER A 275 -19.56 2.55 -6.99
C SER A 275 -18.47 1.84 -7.80
N SER A 276 -18.17 0.57 -7.50
CA SER A 276 -17.29 -0.29 -8.32
C SER A 276 -18.05 -0.78 -9.55
N THR A 277 -17.35 -0.97 -10.66
CA THR A 277 -17.90 -1.66 -11.84
C THR A 277 -17.65 -3.18 -11.80
N VAL A 278 -17.08 -3.67 -10.69
CA VAL A 278 -16.68 -5.06 -10.50
C VAL A 278 -17.62 -5.70 -9.49
N ASP A 279 -18.39 -6.68 -9.97
CA ASP A 279 -19.38 -7.40 -9.17
C ASP A 279 -18.91 -8.81 -8.77
N ASP A 280 -17.71 -9.23 -9.18
CA ASP A 280 -17.16 -10.55 -8.87
C ASP A 280 -15.96 -10.40 -7.94
N SER A 281 -15.76 -11.32 -6.99
CA SER A 281 -14.47 -11.43 -6.30
C SER A 281 -13.47 -12.19 -7.16
N ASP A 282 -12.18 -12.06 -6.88
CA ASP A 282 -11.19 -13.01 -7.34
C ASP A 282 -11.43 -14.38 -6.68
N TRP A 283 -10.75 -15.41 -7.17
CA TRP A 283 -10.82 -16.75 -6.61
C TRP A 283 -10.13 -16.80 -5.24
N LEU A 284 -10.89 -17.04 -4.19
CA LEU A 284 -10.39 -17.49 -2.91
C LEU A 284 -9.91 -18.92 -3.01
N ARG A 285 -8.60 -19.11 -2.80
CA ARG A 285 -7.95 -20.41 -2.86
C ARG A 285 -7.57 -20.93 -1.47
N LEU A 286 -8.36 -21.86 -0.92
CA LEU A 286 -8.05 -22.51 0.36
C LEU A 286 -7.49 -23.91 0.14
N THR A 287 -6.26 -24.17 0.60
CA THR A 287 -5.52 -25.44 0.44
C THR A 287 -5.02 -25.95 1.79
N ASN A 288 -4.20 -27.00 1.80
CA ASN A 288 -3.41 -27.44 2.96
C ASN A 288 -4.25 -27.93 4.16
N PHE A 289 -5.38 -28.57 3.89
CA PHE A 289 -6.27 -29.19 4.88
C PHE A 289 -5.65 -30.36 5.69
N SER A 290 -4.37 -30.66 5.47
CA SER A 290 -3.59 -31.62 6.28
C SER A 290 -4.23 -33.01 6.43
N LEU A 291 -4.92 -33.48 5.39
CA LEU A 291 -5.62 -34.76 5.39
C LEU A 291 -4.65 -35.94 5.30
N SER A 292 -4.97 -37.01 6.03
CA SER A 292 -4.14 -38.23 6.11
C SER A 292 -4.95 -39.49 5.82
N ILE A 293 -5.45 -39.61 4.59
CA ILE A 293 -6.22 -40.78 4.14
C ILE A 293 -5.31 -42.03 4.09
N PRO A 294 -5.70 -43.16 4.72
CA PRO A 294 -4.90 -44.38 4.75
C PRO A 294 -4.67 -45.04 3.38
N SER A 295 -3.61 -45.84 3.28
CA SER A 295 -3.37 -46.68 2.08
C SER A 295 -4.49 -47.70 1.88
N GLY A 296 -4.88 -47.95 0.63
CA GLY A 296 -5.96 -48.86 0.26
C GLY A 296 -7.38 -48.31 0.49
N ALA A 297 -7.52 -47.06 0.92
CA ALA A 297 -8.82 -46.40 1.00
C ALA A 297 -9.33 -46.02 -0.40
N THR A 298 -10.63 -46.21 -0.61
CA THR A 298 -11.38 -45.73 -1.77
C THR A 298 -12.22 -44.54 -1.32
N ILE A 299 -12.02 -43.38 -1.94
CA ILE A 299 -12.81 -42.18 -1.65
C ILE A 299 -14.24 -42.41 -2.15
N THR A 300 -15.23 -42.18 -1.29
CA THR A 300 -16.65 -42.38 -1.59
C THR A 300 -17.43 -41.07 -1.62
N GLY A 301 -16.95 -40.03 -0.95
CA GLY A 301 -17.56 -38.71 -0.98
C GLY A 301 -16.69 -37.62 -0.35
N ILE A 302 -16.98 -36.37 -0.72
CA ILE A 302 -16.33 -35.17 -0.21
C ILE A 302 -17.42 -34.16 0.15
N GLU A 303 -17.34 -33.62 1.35
CA GLU A 303 -18.23 -32.62 1.89
C GLU A 303 -17.42 -31.41 2.33
N VAL A 304 -17.79 -30.24 1.84
CA VAL A 304 -17.24 -28.95 2.24
C VAL A 304 -18.26 -28.27 3.14
N GLN A 305 -17.83 -27.77 4.28
CA GLN A 305 -18.64 -26.99 5.20
C GLN A 305 -18.01 -25.60 5.30
N MET A 306 -18.79 -24.55 5.09
CA MET A 306 -18.32 -23.17 5.21
C MET A 306 -19.24 -22.40 6.15
N ASP A 307 -18.66 -21.77 7.16
CA ASP A 307 -19.33 -20.67 7.85
C ASP A 307 -19.08 -19.40 7.04
N LYS A 308 -20.15 -18.81 6.54
CA LYS A 308 -20.08 -17.66 5.66
C LYS A 308 -21.27 -16.73 5.85
N GLN A 309 -21.00 -15.44 5.76
CA GLN A 309 -22.02 -14.42 5.94
C GLN A 309 -21.75 -13.20 5.08
N ALA A 310 -22.80 -12.47 4.73
CA ALA A 310 -22.71 -11.15 4.14
C ALA A 310 -23.08 -10.10 5.18
N THR A 311 -22.40 -8.96 5.19
CA THR A 311 -22.76 -7.89 6.14
C THR A 311 -24.09 -7.23 5.83
N GLN A 312 -24.67 -7.48 4.64
CA GLN A 312 -25.94 -6.94 4.19
C GLN A 312 -26.78 -8.00 3.51
N GLY A 313 -28.09 -7.98 3.73
CA GLY A 313 -28.99 -8.97 3.15
C GLY A 313 -29.15 -8.78 1.63
N SER A 314 -29.44 -9.87 0.93
CA SER A 314 -29.70 -9.86 -0.53
C SER A 314 -28.56 -9.30 -1.39
N SER A 315 -27.32 -9.52 -0.97
CA SER A 315 -26.14 -8.86 -1.55
C SER A 315 -25.14 -9.84 -2.18
N ILE A 316 -24.81 -10.95 -1.50
CA ILE A 316 -23.74 -11.87 -1.92
C ILE A 316 -24.34 -13.24 -2.22
N ARG A 317 -23.86 -13.86 -3.30
CA ARG A 317 -24.05 -15.28 -3.60
C ARG A 317 -22.72 -15.91 -3.97
N ASP A 318 -22.68 -17.23 -3.97
CA ASP A 318 -21.58 -17.93 -4.61
C ASP A 318 -21.60 -17.62 -6.12
N GLY A 319 -20.43 -17.38 -6.69
CA GLY A 319 -20.25 -17.33 -8.13
C GLY A 319 -20.00 -18.73 -8.69
N SER A 320 -18.92 -19.35 -8.21
CA SER A 320 -18.58 -20.76 -8.45
C SER A 320 -17.84 -21.34 -7.26
N LEU A 321 -18.02 -22.64 -7.03
CA LEU A 321 -17.30 -23.42 -6.02
C LEU A 321 -16.85 -24.75 -6.63
N TYR A 322 -15.53 -24.95 -6.73
CA TYR A 322 -14.93 -26.18 -7.23
C TYR A 322 -13.99 -26.80 -6.21
N LEU A 323 -13.90 -28.13 -6.21
CA LEU A 323 -12.72 -28.79 -5.66
C LEU A 323 -11.52 -28.58 -6.60
N ARG A 324 -10.31 -28.61 -6.05
CA ARG A 324 -9.10 -28.56 -6.85
C ARG A 324 -8.16 -29.74 -6.62
N LYS A 325 -7.39 -30.03 -7.66
CA LYS A 325 -6.13 -30.79 -7.59
C LYS A 325 -4.96 -29.81 -7.67
N THR A 326 -3.73 -30.33 -7.65
CA THR A 326 -2.49 -29.54 -7.62
C THR A 326 -2.44 -28.39 -8.63
N ASP A 327 -2.92 -28.58 -9.85
CA ASP A 327 -2.76 -27.61 -10.94
C ASP A 327 -4.05 -26.92 -11.40
N ARG A 328 -5.23 -27.38 -10.97
CA ARG A 328 -6.52 -26.88 -11.49
C ARG A 328 -7.75 -27.24 -10.66
N GLN A 329 -8.79 -26.45 -10.87
CA GLN A 329 -10.18 -26.78 -10.54
C GLN A 329 -10.63 -28.05 -11.28
N VAL A 330 -11.41 -28.88 -10.61
CA VAL A 330 -11.93 -30.14 -11.15
C VAL A 330 -13.34 -30.43 -10.64
N GLY A 331 -14.04 -31.28 -11.38
CA GLY A 331 -15.35 -31.76 -10.95
C GLY A 331 -16.48 -30.79 -11.30
N ASN A 332 -17.62 -31.00 -10.65
CA ASN A 332 -18.81 -30.20 -10.81
C ASN A 332 -18.73 -28.93 -9.95
N ASP A 333 -19.20 -27.82 -10.51
CA ASP A 333 -19.47 -26.61 -9.73
C ASP A 333 -20.57 -26.89 -8.71
N LYS A 334 -20.35 -26.49 -7.46
CA LYS A 334 -21.28 -26.65 -6.35
C LYS A 334 -21.82 -25.32 -5.81
N ALA A 335 -21.52 -24.20 -6.43
CA ALA A 335 -21.98 -22.90 -5.97
C ALA A 335 -23.51 -22.84 -5.76
N GLU A 336 -23.91 -22.25 -4.63
CA GLU A 336 -25.28 -21.85 -4.36
C GLU A 336 -25.52 -20.47 -5.02
N THR A 337 -26.03 -20.50 -6.25
CA THR A 337 -26.21 -19.30 -7.09
C THR A 337 -27.61 -18.69 -6.98
N ILE A 338 -28.52 -19.31 -6.22
CA ILE A 338 -29.92 -18.88 -6.09
C ILE A 338 -30.11 -18.12 -4.78
N ASN A 339 -29.72 -18.71 -3.66
CA ASN A 339 -29.90 -18.12 -2.34
C ASN A 339 -28.75 -17.16 -1.99
N TYR A 340 -29.08 -16.08 -1.29
CA TYR A 340 -28.08 -15.17 -0.76
C TYR A 340 -27.47 -15.71 0.52
N TRP A 341 -26.24 -15.29 0.81
CA TRP A 341 -25.60 -15.54 2.10
C TRP A 341 -26.42 -14.86 3.21
N ASP A 342 -26.48 -15.51 4.39
CA ASP A 342 -27.15 -14.93 5.55
C ASP A 342 -26.36 -13.72 6.07
N THR A 343 -27.05 -12.88 6.82
CA THR A 343 -26.52 -11.75 7.58
C THR A 343 -26.34 -12.05 9.07
N VAL A 344 -26.86 -13.20 9.52
CA VAL A 344 -26.75 -13.61 10.90
C VAL A 344 -25.50 -14.47 11.05
N ASP A 345 -24.66 -14.07 12.00
CA ASP A 345 -23.56 -14.88 12.50
C ASP A 345 -24.10 -15.83 13.58
N ASP A 346 -24.35 -17.09 13.23
CA ASP A 346 -24.95 -18.10 14.12
C ASP A 346 -24.14 -19.40 14.21
N ASP A 347 -22.87 -19.37 13.79
CA ASP A 347 -21.97 -20.52 13.72
C ASP A 347 -22.50 -21.68 12.83
N ALA A 348 -23.46 -21.40 11.93
CA ALA A 348 -24.03 -22.42 11.06
C ALA A 348 -23.21 -22.60 9.77
N TYR A 349 -23.01 -23.86 9.41
CA TYR A 349 -22.29 -24.20 8.18
C TYR A 349 -23.23 -24.42 7.01
N ASP A 350 -22.92 -23.76 5.90
CA ASP A 350 -23.38 -24.14 4.57
C ASP A 350 -22.63 -25.38 4.09
N ILE A 351 -23.38 -26.38 3.62
CA ILE A 351 -22.85 -27.72 3.31
C ILE A 351 -22.94 -28.00 1.81
N TYR A 352 -21.80 -28.41 1.23
CA TYR A 352 -21.68 -28.75 -0.19
C TYR A 352 -21.15 -30.16 -0.37
N GLY A 353 -21.81 -30.94 -1.23
CA GLY A 353 -21.47 -32.34 -1.46
C GLY A 353 -22.01 -33.25 -0.36
N GLY A 354 -21.25 -34.28 0.02
CA GLY A 354 -21.71 -35.24 1.01
C GLY A 354 -21.04 -36.61 0.95
N PRO A 355 -21.53 -37.59 1.72
CA PRO A 355 -20.89 -38.89 1.91
C PRO A 355 -20.76 -39.77 0.67
N THR A 356 -21.55 -39.50 -0.36
CA THR A 356 -21.55 -40.25 -1.62
C THR A 356 -21.25 -39.36 -2.83
N ASP A 357 -20.88 -38.10 -2.61
CA ASP A 357 -20.67 -37.13 -3.69
C ASP A 357 -19.18 -36.94 -3.94
N LEU A 358 -18.70 -37.41 -5.09
CA LEU A 358 -17.31 -37.23 -5.52
C LEU A 358 -17.09 -35.95 -6.34
N TRP A 359 -18.09 -35.07 -6.37
CA TRP A 359 -18.10 -33.84 -7.16
C TRP A 359 -17.89 -34.10 -8.65
N GLY A 360 -18.50 -35.17 -9.18
CA GLY A 360 -18.45 -35.48 -10.61
C GLY A 360 -17.07 -35.93 -11.13
N THR A 361 -16.10 -36.21 -10.26
CA THR A 361 -14.77 -36.71 -10.66
C THR A 361 -14.34 -37.91 -9.81
N THR A 362 -13.14 -38.43 -10.07
CA THR A 362 -12.53 -39.50 -9.26
C THR A 362 -11.34 -38.98 -8.48
N TRP A 363 -11.16 -39.57 -7.29
CA TRP A 363 -10.15 -39.14 -6.33
C TRP A 363 -9.31 -40.32 -5.87
N THR A 364 -8.00 -40.16 -5.99
CA THR A 364 -7.03 -41.04 -5.36
C THR A 364 -6.66 -40.50 -3.98
N ARG A 365 -6.20 -41.39 -3.09
CA ARG A 365 -5.68 -40.98 -1.77
C ARG A 365 -4.55 -39.95 -1.88
N SER A 366 -3.73 -40.04 -2.93
CA SER A 366 -2.56 -39.15 -3.08
C SER A 366 -2.98 -37.74 -3.44
N GLU A 367 -4.06 -37.60 -4.21
CA GLU A 367 -4.63 -36.30 -4.53
C GLU A 367 -5.25 -35.67 -3.28
N ILE A 368 -6.02 -36.43 -2.49
CA ILE A 368 -6.63 -35.90 -1.26
C ILE A 368 -5.59 -35.53 -0.19
N ASN A 369 -4.52 -36.32 -0.06
CA ASN A 369 -3.43 -36.02 0.89
C ASN A 369 -2.45 -34.95 0.37
N SER A 370 -2.64 -34.45 -0.85
CA SER A 370 -1.79 -33.38 -1.36
C SER A 370 -2.02 -32.10 -0.56
N VAL A 371 -0.95 -31.37 -0.28
CA VAL A 371 -1.06 -30.02 0.33
C VAL A 371 -1.83 -29.07 -0.59
N ASP A 372 -1.88 -29.34 -1.89
CA ASP A 372 -2.60 -28.51 -2.86
C ASP A 372 -4.09 -28.85 -2.98
N PHE A 373 -4.56 -29.93 -2.34
CA PHE A 373 -5.98 -30.27 -2.31
C PHE A 373 -6.76 -29.21 -1.52
N GLY A 374 -7.93 -28.85 -2.04
CA GLY A 374 -8.81 -27.88 -1.38
C GLY A 374 -9.94 -27.39 -2.28
N ILE A 375 -10.40 -26.16 -2.03
CA ILE A 375 -11.54 -25.53 -2.73
C ILE A 375 -11.18 -24.19 -3.33
N ASP A 376 -11.55 -23.96 -4.59
CA ASP A 376 -11.56 -22.63 -5.22
C ASP A 376 -13.00 -22.08 -5.18
N LEU A 377 -13.19 -20.92 -4.56
CA LEU A 377 -14.46 -20.19 -4.49
C LEU A 377 -14.28 -18.79 -5.07
N TYR A 378 -15.26 -18.28 -5.82
CA TYR A 378 -15.44 -16.83 -5.95
C TYR A 378 -16.90 -16.48 -5.66
N VAL A 379 -17.13 -15.23 -5.27
CA VAL A 379 -18.47 -14.73 -4.92
C VAL A 379 -18.89 -13.62 -5.86
N LYS A 380 -20.20 -13.40 -5.96
CA LYS A 380 -20.79 -12.36 -6.79
C LYS A 380 -21.67 -11.44 -5.97
N TYR A 381 -21.51 -10.15 -6.22
CA TYR A 381 -22.26 -9.06 -5.62
C TYR A 381 -23.48 -8.70 -6.48
N PHE A 382 -24.60 -8.51 -5.80
CA PHE A 382 -25.91 -8.13 -6.34
C PHE A 382 -26.55 -6.99 -5.53
N GLY A 383 -25.83 -6.47 -4.53
CA GLY A 383 -26.34 -5.46 -3.61
C GLY A 383 -26.37 -4.07 -4.23
N THR A 384 -26.91 -3.12 -3.47
CA THR A 384 -26.94 -1.69 -3.81
C THR A 384 -26.21 -0.82 -2.78
N VAL A 385 -25.61 -1.45 -1.77
CA VAL A 385 -24.92 -0.82 -0.65
C VAL A 385 -23.61 -1.54 -0.39
N ALA A 386 -22.60 -0.81 0.08
CA ALA A 386 -21.31 -1.42 0.39
C ALA A 386 -21.48 -2.59 1.36
N THR A 387 -20.88 -3.72 1.03
CA THR A 387 -21.08 -5.01 1.69
C THR A 387 -19.80 -5.81 1.68
N ASP A 388 -19.55 -6.56 2.76
CA ASP A 388 -18.50 -7.56 2.80
C ASP A 388 -19.11 -8.95 2.67
N ALA A 389 -18.50 -9.81 1.87
CA ALA A 389 -18.64 -11.26 1.97
C ALA A 389 -17.56 -11.76 2.94
N ARG A 390 -17.94 -12.54 3.95
CA ARG A 390 -17.05 -13.02 5.02
C ARG A 390 -17.14 -14.53 5.16
N ILE A 391 -16.01 -15.18 5.42
CA ILE A 391 -15.93 -16.61 5.71
C ILE A 391 -15.09 -16.79 6.96
N ASP A 392 -15.69 -17.36 8.01
CA ASP A 392 -14.99 -17.57 9.28
C ASP A 392 -14.21 -18.88 9.27
N HIS A 393 -14.87 -19.98 8.92
CA HIS A 393 -14.26 -21.30 8.97
C HIS A 393 -14.64 -22.17 7.78
N VAL A 394 -13.65 -22.91 7.26
CA VAL A 394 -13.88 -23.92 6.22
C VAL A 394 -13.35 -25.28 6.65
N ILE A 395 -14.23 -26.28 6.57
CA ILE A 395 -13.93 -27.69 6.89
C ILE A 395 -14.12 -28.53 5.63
N ILE A 396 -13.18 -29.44 5.35
CA ILE A 396 -13.37 -30.49 4.36
C ILE A 396 -13.41 -31.85 5.04
N LYS A 397 -14.54 -32.54 4.88
CA LYS A 397 -14.74 -33.91 5.34
C LYS A 397 -14.66 -34.87 4.16
N VAL A 398 -13.75 -35.84 4.26
CA VAL A 398 -13.58 -36.88 3.23
C VAL A 398 -14.09 -38.21 3.74
N TYR A 399 -15.04 -38.77 3.00
CA TYR A 399 -15.60 -40.09 3.23
C TYR A 399 -14.87 -41.10 2.36
N TYR A 400 -14.49 -42.22 2.97
CA TYR A 400 -13.80 -43.28 2.28
C TYR A 400 -14.14 -44.64 2.88
N ASP A 401 -14.18 -45.64 2.02
CA ASP A 401 -14.20 -47.04 2.44
C ASP A 401 -12.78 -47.57 2.50
N ARG A 402 -12.47 -48.30 3.56
CA ARG A 402 -11.26 -49.11 3.61
C ARG A 402 -11.65 -50.50 3.13
N THR A 403 -11.00 -50.99 2.07
CA THR A 403 -10.97 -52.44 1.86
C THR A 403 -10.03 -53.06 2.89
N PHE A 404 -10.56 -53.23 4.10
CA PHE A 404 -10.06 -54.20 5.07
C PHE A 404 -11.13 -55.29 5.17
N ASN A 405 -10.70 -56.53 5.39
CA ASN A 405 -11.59 -57.55 5.91
C ASN A 405 -12.16 -57.09 7.29
N GLY A 406 -13.21 -56.26 7.30
CA GLY A 406 -14.03 -55.88 8.46
C GLY A 406 -13.71 -54.55 9.18
N ARG A 407 -14.64 -53.57 9.05
CA ARG A 407 -14.97 -52.37 9.87
C ARG A 407 -14.46 -50.97 9.41
N SER A 408 -15.41 -50.02 9.34
CA SER A 408 -15.29 -48.63 8.88
C SER A 408 -15.03 -47.60 10.01
N TRP A 409 -14.29 -46.52 9.71
CA TRP A 409 -14.09 -45.32 10.54
C TRP A 409 -13.89 -44.08 9.64
N SER A 410 -14.46 -42.92 10.01
CA SER A 410 -14.28 -41.61 9.34
C SER A 410 -13.19 -40.75 10.01
N SER A 411 -12.63 -39.77 9.28
CA SER A 411 -11.68 -38.76 9.80
C SER A 411 -12.04 -37.37 9.29
N THR A 412 -11.93 -36.36 10.16
CA THR A 412 -12.14 -34.93 9.89
C THR A 412 -10.81 -34.16 10.02
N GLY A 413 -10.63 -33.10 9.23
CA GLY A 413 -9.49 -32.16 9.32
C GLY A 413 -9.95 -30.71 9.06
N ASN A 414 -9.26 -29.74 9.65
CA ASN A 414 -9.54 -28.31 9.52
C ASN A 414 -8.58 -27.66 8.50
N ALA A 415 -8.98 -26.53 7.90
CA ALA A 415 -8.06 -25.68 7.14
C ALA A 415 -6.93 -25.12 8.04
N ARG A 416 -5.78 -24.74 7.46
CA ARG A 416 -4.64 -24.11 8.14
C ARG A 416 -4.05 -22.97 7.34
#